data_AF-Q0GGT0-F1
#
_entry.id   AF-Q0GGT0-F1
#
_cell.length_a   1.000
_cell.length_b   1.000
_cell.length_c   1.000
_cell.angle_alpha   90.00
_cell.angle_beta   90.00
_cell.angle_gamma   90.00
#
_symmetry.space_group_name_H-M   'P 1'
#
loop_
_entity.id
_entity.type
_entity.pdbx_description
1 polymer ?
#
loop_
_entity_poly.entity_id
_entity_poly.type
_entity_poly.pdbx_seq_one_letter_code
_entity_poly.pdbx_strand_id
1 'polypeptide(L)'
;PRSDNFEEKNGVKLPSYRGDNINGDTFDEKSRIPDPQRMIRAYCQAAATLNLLRAFATGGYAAMQRVTQWNLDFTQQSEGDRYRELANRVDEALGFMAAAGLTVDHPIMKTTEFWTSHECLLLPYEQSLTRLDSASGLYYDCSAHMLWVGERTRQLDGAHVEFLRGVANPLGIKVSDKMDPNELVKLIEILNPQNKPGRITVITR
;
A
#
# COMPACT_ATOMS: atom_id res chain seq x y z
N PRO A 1 10.39 -4.33 -7.86
CA PRO A 1 11.04 -4.52 -9.19
C PRO A 1 12.48 -3.98 -9.20
N ARG A 2 13.37 -4.52 -10.04
CA ARG A 2 14.78 -4.08 -10.15
C ARG A 2 15.10 -3.68 -11.58
N SER A 3 16.00 -2.71 -11.77
CA SER A 3 16.45 -2.27 -13.10
C SER A 3 17.36 -3.30 -13.78
N ASP A 4 18.12 -4.08 -13.00
CA ASP A 4 19.00 -5.13 -13.49
C ASP A 4 18.69 -6.45 -12.76
N ASN A 5 18.84 -7.55 -13.49
CA ASN A 5 18.71 -8.91 -12.97
C ASN A 5 19.87 -9.31 -12.06
N PHE A 6 21.02 -8.65 -12.19
CA PHE A 6 22.21 -8.94 -11.40
C PHE A 6 22.74 -7.71 -10.67
N GLU A 7 23.40 -7.96 -9.55
CA GLU A 7 24.15 -6.99 -8.75
C GLU A 7 25.61 -7.45 -8.71
N GLU A 8 26.54 -6.53 -8.98
CA GLU A 8 27.97 -6.81 -8.98
C GLU A 8 28.67 -6.02 -7.87
N LYS A 9 29.49 -6.71 -7.07
CA LYS A 9 30.33 -6.12 -6.02
C LYS A 9 31.68 -6.80 -6.03
N ASN A 10 32.76 -6.01 -6.06
CA ASN A 10 34.14 -6.50 -6.01
C ASN A 10 34.44 -7.60 -7.07
N GLY A 11 33.88 -7.49 -8.27
CA GLY A 11 34.04 -8.46 -9.36
C GLY A 11 33.21 -9.73 -9.23
N VAL A 12 32.38 -9.86 -8.19
CA VAL A 12 31.44 -10.98 -8.02
C VAL A 12 30.05 -10.53 -8.46
N LYS A 13 29.44 -11.29 -9.38
CA LYS A 13 28.11 -11.01 -9.96
C LYS A 13 27.09 -12.01 -9.43
N LEU A 14 26.07 -11.53 -8.71
CA LEU A 14 24.99 -12.34 -8.12
C LEU A 14 23.62 -11.84 -8.58
N PRO A 15 22.56 -12.67 -8.51
CA PRO A 15 21.20 -12.20 -8.75
C PRO A 15 20.84 -11.02 -7.85
N SER A 16 20.14 -10.03 -8.40
CA SER A 16 19.65 -8.88 -7.65
C SER A 16 18.70 -9.32 -6.54
N TYR A 17 18.78 -8.65 -5.39
CA TYR A 17 17.76 -8.75 -4.34
C TYR A 17 16.42 -8.22 -4.86
N ARG A 18 15.34 -9.00 -4.73
CA ARG A 18 14.01 -8.66 -5.26
C ARG A 18 12.97 -8.45 -4.16
N GLY A 19 13.40 -8.31 -2.91
CA GLY A 19 12.53 -8.23 -1.75
C GLY A 19 12.48 -9.57 -1.01
N ASP A 20 12.22 -9.51 0.29
CA ASP A 20 12.23 -10.67 1.19
C ASP A 20 11.24 -11.76 0.81
N ASN A 21 10.21 -11.41 0.03
CA ASN A 21 9.23 -12.33 -0.53
C ASN A 21 9.81 -13.24 -1.62
N ILE A 22 11.00 -12.93 -2.16
CA ILE A 22 11.66 -13.68 -3.24
C ILE A 22 13.01 -14.23 -2.77
N ASN A 23 13.93 -13.38 -2.32
CA ASN A 23 15.28 -13.78 -1.90
C ASN A 23 15.78 -12.90 -0.75
N GLY A 24 16.97 -13.20 -0.21
CA GLY A 24 17.60 -12.44 0.88
C GLY A 24 18.41 -11.24 0.37
N ASP A 25 18.56 -10.23 1.22
CA ASP A 25 19.30 -9.00 0.96
C ASP A 25 20.83 -9.20 1.03
N THR A 26 21.30 -10.11 1.89
CA THR A 26 22.72 -10.48 2.03
C THR A 26 23.34 -10.81 0.66
N PHE A 27 24.54 -10.28 0.43
CA PHE A 27 25.27 -10.45 -0.83
C PHE A 27 26.10 -11.75 -0.81
N ASP A 28 25.41 -12.88 -0.85
CA ASP A 28 25.99 -14.21 -0.97
C ASP A 28 25.11 -15.09 -1.86
N GLU A 29 25.71 -16.13 -2.46
CA GLU A 29 25.03 -16.98 -3.43
C GLU A 29 23.77 -17.63 -2.84
N LYS A 30 23.86 -18.15 -1.61
CA LYS A 30 22.76 -18.85 -0.95
C LYS A 30 21.58 -17.93 -0.68
N SER A 31 21.84 -16.70 -0.20
CA SER A 31 20.80 -15.71 0.07
C SER A 31 20.12 -15.21 -1.20
N ARG A 32 20.82 -15.16 -2.33
CA ARG A 32 20.28 -14.61 -3.59
C ARG A 32 19.44 -15.61 -4.40
N ILE A 33 19.46 -16.90 -4.08
CA ILE A 33 18.58 -17.92 -4.67
C ILE A 33 17.12 -17.63 -4.27
N PRO A 34 16.18 -17.53 -5.24
CA PRO A 34 14.76 -17.43 -4.92
C PRO A 34 14.24 -18.64 -4.14
N ASP A 35 13.53 -18.38 -3.04
CA ASP A 35 12.98 -19.41 -2.16
C ASP A 35 11.44 -19.27 -2.05
N PRO A 36 10.66 -20.22 -2.59
CA PRO A 36 9.19 -20.18 -2.53
C PRO A 36 8.61 -20.15 -1.11
N GLN A 37 9.33 -20.67 -0.09
CA GLN A 37 8.87 -20.62 1.31
C GLN A 37 8.76 -19.19 1.83
N ARG A 38 9.45 -18.24 1.20
CA ARG A 38 9.35 -16.82 1.53
C ARG A 38 7.97 -16.23 1.28
N MET A 39 7.18 -16.78 0.35
CA MET A 39 5.78 -16.39 0.15
C MET A 39 4.92 -16.68 1.38
N ILE A 40 5.14 -17.84 2.02
CA ILE A 40 4.44 -18.20 3.26
C ILE A 40 4.86 -17.27 4.39
N ARG A 41 6.18 -17.00 4.50
CA ARG A 41 6.70 -16.06 5.49
C ARG A 41 6.13 -14.64 5.30
N ALA A 42 6.08 -14.15 4.07
CA ALA A 42 5.52 -12.86 3.73
C ALA A 42 4.03 -12.78 4.10
N TYR A 43 3.25 -13.83 3.80
CA TYR A 43 1.85 -13.94 4.20
C TYR A 43 1.69 -13.85 5.73
N CYS A 44 2.44 -14.66 6.49
CA CYS A 44 2.37 -14.64 7.95
C CYS A 44 2.73 -13.27 8.53
N GLN A 45 3.78 -12.63 8.00
CA GLN A 45 4.18 -11.28 8.43
C GLN A 45 3.11 -10.24 8.10
N ALA A 46 2.53 -10.29 6.89
CA ALA A 46 1.47 -9.38 6.47
C ALA A 46 0.21 -9.55 7.34
N ALA A 47 -0.20 -10.79 7.61
CA ALA A 47 -1.34 -11.09 8.45
C ALA A 47 -1.15 -10.58 9.90
N ALA A 48 0.02 -10.84 10.50
CA ALA A 48 0.34 -10.34 11.83
C ALA A 48 0.36 -8.80 11.89
N THR A 49 0.97 -8.17 10.88
CA THR A 49 1.04 -6.70 10.77
C THR A 49 -0.37 -6.10 10.63
N LEU A 50 -1.19 -6.65 9.73
CA LEU A 50 -2.56 -6.17 9.51
C LEU A 50 -3.43 -6.36 10.76
N ASN A 51 -3.28 -7.48 11.47
CA ASN A 51 -3.99 -7.71 12.72
C ASN A 51 -3.63 -6.64 13.77
N LEU A 52 -2.34 -6.31 13.90
CA LEU A 52 -1.89 -5.25 14.80
C LEU A 52 -2.42 -3.87 14.39
N LEU A 53 -2.38 -3.54 13.10
CA LEU A 53 -2.93 -2.27 12.59
C LEU A 53 -4.44 -2.16 12.84
N ARG A 54 -5.20 -3.25 12.67
CA ARG A 54 -6.63 -3.31 13.01
C ARG A 54 -6.85 -3.05 14.49
N ALA A 55 -6.07 -3.68 15.36
CA ALA A 55 -6.13 -3.44 16.79
C ALA A 55 -5.84 -1.98 17.16
N PHE A 56 -4.89 -1.31 16.48
CA PHE A 56 -4.64 0.12 16.72
C PHE A 56 -5.75 1.04 16.19
N ALA A 57 -6.31 0.71 15.02
CA ALA A 57 -7.36 1.51 14.39
C ALA A 57 -8.68 1.50 15.18
N THR A 58 -9.04 0.35 15.78
CA THR A 58 -10.31 0.21 16.53
C THR A 58 -10.14 0.21 18.05
N GLY A 59 -8.94 -0.07 18.57
CA GLY A 59 -8.65 -0.22 20.00
C GLY A 59 -8.31 1.09 20.72
N GLY A 60 -8.62 2.25 20.13
CA GLY A 60 -8.40 3.57 20.73
C GLY A 60 -6.98 4.14 20.57
N TYR A 61 -6.04 3.41 19.96
CA TYR A 61 -4.73 3.97 19.63
C TYR A 61 -4.86 5.07 18.57
N ALA A 62 -5.80 4.93 17.63
CA ALA A 62 -6.12 5.91 16.60
C ALA A 62 -7.12 7.00 17.03
N ALA A 63 -7.44 7.11 18.33
CA ALA A 63 -8.34 8.16 18.82
C ALA A 63 -7.77 9.55 18.48
N MET A 64 -8.62 10.45 17.97
CA MET A 64 -8.18 11.77 17.48
C MET A 64 -7.43 12.61 18.53
N GLN A 65 -7.62 12.32 19.81
CA GLN A 65 -6.92 12.99 20.91
C GLN A 65 -5.41 12.69 20.96
N ARG A 66 -4.94 11.64 20.26
CA ARG A 66 -3.51 11.27 20.23
C ARG A 66 -2.74 11.92 19.10
N VAL A 67 -3.37 12.76 18.28
CA VAL A 67 -2.71 13.57 17.24
C VAL A 67 -1.60 14.44 17.85
N THR A 68 -1.81 14.98 19.06
CA THR A 68 -0.77 15.70 19.81
C THR A 68 0.39 14.80 20.22
N GLN A 69 0.15 13.53 20.58
CA GLN A 69 1.21 12.55 20.89
C GLN A 69 2.02 12.13 19.67
N TRP A 70 1.41 11.98 18.50
CA TRP A 70 2.12 11.63 17.25
C TRP A 70 3.01 12.76 16.73
N ASN A 71 2.66 14.01 17.05
CA ASN A 71 3.39 15.20 16.56
C ASN A 71 4.62 15.56 17.43
N LEU A 72 4.75 15.02 18.64
CA LEU A 72 5.74 15.50 19.60
C LEU A 72 7.19 15.14 19.25
N ASP A 73 7.45 14.00 18.60
CA ASP A 73 8.83 13.57 18.29
C ASP A 73 9.46 14.35 17.12
N PHE A 74 8.65 14.91 16.22
CA PHE A 74 9.13 15.62 15.02
C PHE A 74 9.37 17.13 15.26
N THR A 75 8.79 17.70 16.31
CA THR A 75 8.77 19.16 16.57
C THR A 75 10.01 19.72 17.29
N GLN A 76 11.02 18.88 17.57
CA GLN A 76 12.29 19.34 18.16
C GLN A 76 13.27 19.94 17.13
N GLN A 77 12.95 19.92 15.83
CA GLN A 77 13.74 20.56 14.78
C GLN A 77 13.13 21.89 14.30
N SER A 78 13.95 22.71 13.64
CA SER A 78 13.81 24.15 13.34
C SER A 78 12.58 24.61 12.56
N GLU A 79 11.65 23.72 12.18
CA GLU A 79 10.35 24.06 11.56
C GLU A 79 9.13 23.74 12.45
N GLY A 80 9.36 23.43 13.74
CA GLY A 80 8.34 22.96 14.67
C GLY A 80 7.23 23.98 15.00
N ASP A 81 7.46 25.28 14.82
CA ASP A 81 6.51 26.31 15.27
C ASP A 81 5.21 26.33 14.47
N ARG A 82 5.27 26.20 13.13
CA ARG A 82 4.08 26.11 12.28
C ARG A 82 3.28 24.83 12.52
N TYR A 83 3.97 23.72 12.76
CA TYR A 83 3.33 22.45 13.11
C TYR A 83 2.67 22.51 14.48
N ARG A 84 3.30 23.19 15.45
CA ARG A 84 2.75 23.41 16.79
C ARG A 84 1.50 24.28 16.75
N GLU A 85 1.49 25.33 15.93
CA GLU A 85 0.29 26.15 15.71
C GLU A 85 -0.87 25.33 15.12
N LEU A 86 -0.60 24.51 14.09
CA LEU A 86 -1.61 23.63 13.52
C LEU A 86 -2.13 22.62 14.56
N ALA A 87 -1.23 22.00 15.33
CA ALA A 87 -1.60 21.06 16.38
C ALA A 87 -2.48 21.70 17.46
N ASN A 88 -2.16 22.93 17.88
CA ASN A 88 -2.97 23.69 18.83
C ASN A 88 -4.37 23.98 18.28
N ARG A 89 -4.48 24.38 17.01
CA ARG A 89 -5.79 24.60 16.37
C ARG A 89 -6.64 23.33 16.26
N VAL A 90 -6.00 22.19 16.04
CA VAL A 90 -6.68 20.88 16.06
C VAL A 90 -7.16 20.57 17.48
N ASP A 91 -6.35 20.80 18.50
CA ASP A 91 -6.72 20.59 19.91
C ASP A 91 -7.89 21.48 20.34
N GLU A 92 -7.87 22.77 19.97
CA GLU A 92 -8.98 23.70 20.19
C GLU A 92 -10.28 23.23 19.52
N ALA A 93 -10.20 22.75 18.28
CA ALA A 93 -11.36 22.22 17.57
C ALA A 93 -11.92 20.95 18.25
N LEU A 94 -11.05 20.04 18.70
CA LEU A 94 -11.46 18.85 19.47
C LEU A 94 -12.09 19.25 20.80
N GLY A 95 -11.56 20.26 21.49
CA GLY A 95 -12.13 20.84 22.71
C GLY A 95 -13.51 21.45 22.48
N PHE A 96 -13.70 22.17 21.38
CA PHE A 96 -15.01 22.70 20.98
C PHE A 96 -16.02 21.59 20.70
N MET A 97 -15.63 20.53 19.97
CA MET A 97 -16.49 19.37 19.72
C MET A 97 -16.94 18.72 21.03
N ALA A 98 -16.02 18.53 21.97
CA ALA A 98 -16.34 17.99 23.30
C ALA A 98 -17.31 18.88 24.07
N ALA A 99 -17.10 20.20 24.07
CA ALA A 99 -18.00 21.18 24.70
C ALA A 99 -19.40 21.21 24.04
N ALA A 100 -19.49 20.94 22.74
CA ALA A 100 -20.74 20.86 21.99
C ALA A 100 -21.48 19.50 22.14
N GLY A 101 -20.95 18.57 22.96
CA GLY A 101 -21.59 17.28 23.27
C GLY A 101 -21.09 16.09 22.46
N LEU A 102 -20.12 16.28 21.54
CA LEU A 102 -19.37 15.21 20.89
C LEU A 102 -18.21 14.81 21.79
N THR A 103 -18.53 14.09 22.86
CA THR A 103 -17.52 13.68 23.85
C THR A 103 -16.54 12.67 23.26
N VAL A 104 -15.41 12.51 23.95
CA VAL A 104 -14.33 11.57 23.61
C VAL A 104 -14.80 10.12 23.52
N ASP A 105 -15.95 9.81 24.13
CA ASP A 105 -16.55 8.50 24.10
C ASP A 105 -17.35 8.19 22.85
N HIS A 106 -17.61 9.20 22.02
CA HIS A 106 -18.33 9.04 20.77
C HIS A 106 -17.54 8.13 19.80
N PRO A 107 -18.16 7.12 19.16
CA PRO A 107 -17.44 6.14 18.32
C PRO A 107 -16.57 6.75 17.21
N ILE A 108 -17.03 7.85 16.61
CA ILE A 108 -16.30 8.63 15.59
C ILE A 108 -14.97 9.18 16.12
N MET A 109 -14.86 9.44 17.43
CA MET A 109 -13.64 9.98 18.04
C MET A 109 -12.62 8.88 18.39
N LYS A 110 -13.06 7.62 18.42
CA LYS A 110 -12.28 6.46 18.93
C LYS A 110 -11.74 5.54 17.84
N THR A 111 -12.34 5.56 16.66
CA THR A 111 -12.04 4.61 15.59
C THR A 111 -11.70 5.34 14.31
N THR A 112 -10.80 4.76 13.53
CA THR A 112 -10.52 5.20 12.17
C THR A 112 -10.57 4.00 11.23
N GLU A 113 -11.00 4.23 10.00
CA GLU A 113 -10.81 3.25 8.96
C GLU A 113 -9.38 3.38 8.42
N PHE A 114 -8.77 2.25 8.09
CA PHE A 114 -7.50 2.23 7.41
C PHE A 114 -7.51 1.10 6.38
N TRP A 115 -6.67 1.27 5.36
CA TRP A 115 -6.56 0.34 4.25
C TRP A 115 -5.09 0.03 4.00
N THR A 116 -4.85 -1.08 3.32
CA THR A 116 -3.51 -1.54 2.94
C THR A 116 -3.39 -1.60 1.44
N SER A 117 -2.17 -1.37 0.96
CA SER A 117 -1.85 -1.46 -0.46
C SER A 117 -0.41 -1.91 -0.69
N HIS A 118 -0.18 -2.61 -1.79
CA HIS A 118 1.16 -2.91 -2.31
C HIS A 118 1.17 -2.99 -3.84
N GLU A 119 2.37 -3.03 -4.41
CA GLU A 119 2.56 -3.25 -5.85
C GLU A 119 2.18 -4.69 -6.18
N CYS A 120 1.19 -4.89 -7.05
CA CYS A 120 0.87 -6.20 -7.61
C CYS A 120 2.06 -6.61 -8.49
N LEU A 121 2.95 -7.43 -7.94
CA LEU A 121 4.25 -7.72 -8.57
C LEU A 121 4.53 -9.21 -8.67
N LEU A 122 4.41 -9.95 -7.56
CA LEU A 122 4.69 -11.38 -7.53
C LEU A 122 3.39 -12.15 -7.78
N LEU A 123 3.02 -12.31 -9.06
CA LEU A 123 1.72 -12.87 -9.45
C LEU A 123 1.37 -14.24 -8.81
N PRO A 124 2.30 -15.18 -8.58
CA PRO A 124 1.97 -16.41 -7.85
C PRO A 124 1.44 -16.15 -6.44
N TYR A 125 1.96 -15.13 -5.75
CA TYR A 125 1.48 -14.70 -4.44
C TYR A 125 0.09 -14.09 -4.54
N GLU A 126 -0.11 -13.13 -5.45
CA GLU A 126 -1.39 -12.45 -5.68
C GLU A 126 -2.51 -13.43 -6.09
N GLN A 127 -2.19 -14.33 -7.03
CA GLN A 127 -3.11 -15.39 -7.47
C GLN A 127 -3.53 -16.29 -6.31
N SER A 128 -2.60 -16.67 -5.43
CA SER A 128 -2.92 -17.53 -4.27
C SER A 128 -3.84 -16.86 -3.25
N LEU A 129 -3.89 -15.53 -3.24
CA LEU A 129 -4.70 -14.72 -2.33
C LEU A 129 -5.97 -14.15 -2.97
N THR A 130 -6.19 -14.42 -4.26
CA THR A 130 -7.42 -14.04 -4.97
C THR A 130 -8.57 -14.97 -4.63
N ARG A 131 -9.73 -14.39 -4.29
CA ARG A 131 -10.95 -15.11 -3.87
C ARG A 131 -12.16 -14.61 -4.63
N LEU A 132 -13.11 -15.52 -4.86
CA LEU A 132 -14.44 -15.17 -5.34
C LEU A 132 -15.27 -14.67 -4.15
N ASP A 133 -15.76 -13.44 -4.24
CA ASP A 133 -16.70 -12.91 -3.26
C ASP A 133 -18.08 -13.54 -3.43
N SER A 134 -18.64 -14.06 -2.34
CA SER A 134 -19.89 -14.82 -2.36
C SER A 134 -21.14 -13.96 -2.56
N ALA A 135 -21.07 -12.66 -2.27
CA ALA A 135 -22.19 -11.74 -2.40
C ALA A 135 -22.28 -11.10 -3.79
N SER A 136 -21.15 -10.67 -4.35
CA SER A 136 -21.06 -9.98 -5.64
C SER A 136 -20.74 -10.89 -6.82
N GLY A 137 -20.17 -12.09 -6.57
CA GLY A 137 -19.69 -12.98 -7.63
C GLY A 137 -18.46 -12.46 -8.37
N LEU A 138 -17.76 -11.46 -7.82
CA LEU A 138 -16.55 -10.89 -8.38
C LEU A 138 -15.31 -11.46 -7.72
N TYR A 139 -14.20 -11.52 -8.46
CA TYR A 139 -12.91 -11.86 -7.90
C TYR A 139 -12.28 -10.63 -7.23
N TYR A 140 -11.75 -10.82 -6.04
CA TYR A 140 -10.94 -9.84 -5.33
C TYR A 140 -9.59 -10.47 -5.01
N ASP A 141 -8.52 -9.73 -5.26
CA ASP A 141 -7.24 -10.07 -4.65
C ASP A 141 -7.29 -9.64 -3.18
N CYS A 142 -7.37 -10.62 -2.27
CA CYS A 142 -7.46 -10.36 -0.84
C CYS A 142 -6.09 -10.19 -0.17
N SER A 143 -5.01 -10.03 -0.95
CA SER A 143 -3.68 -9.70 -0.42
C SER A 143 -3.63 -8.29 0.16
N ALA A 144 -4.41 -7.35 -0.38
CA ALA A 144 -4.55 -5.98 0.09
C ALA A 144 -5.90 -5.36 -0.32
N HIS A 145 -6.22 -4.18 0.21
CA HIS A 145 -7.45 -3.48 -0.16
C HIS A 145 -7.31 -2.82 -1.54
N MET A 146 -6.17 -2.19 -1.80
CA MET A 146 -5.84 -1.52 -3.05
C MET A 146 -4.52 -2.05 -3.60
N LEU A 147 -4.44 -2.28 -4.90
CA LEU A 147 -3.23 -2.77 -5.56
C LEU A 147 -2.80 -1.79 -6.63
N TRP A 148 -1.51 -1.72 -6.94
CA TRP A 148 -1.06 -0.93 -8.09
C TRP A 148 -0.18 -1.70 -9.05
N VAL A 149 -0.25 -1.31 -10.32
CA VAL A 149 0.71 -1.71 -11.34
C VAL A 149 1.89 -0.75 -11.36
N GLY A 150 3.09 -1.31 -11.36
CA GLY A 150 4.34 -0.56 -11.36
C GLY A 150 4.71 -0.05 -12.77
N GLU A 151 5.61 0.93 -12.81
CA GLU A 151 6.13 1.48 -14.08
C GLU A 151 6.70 0.41 -15.03
N ARG A 152 7.38 -0.58 -14.45
CA ARG A 152 8.11 -1.61 -15.21
C ARG A 152 7.24 -2.82 -15.55
N THR A 153 5.99 -2.83 -15.09
CA THR A 153 5.07 -3.97 -15.19
C THR A 153 3.71 -3.59 -15.78
N ARG A 154 3.57 -2.37 -16.32
CA ARG A 154 2.32 -1.84 -16.88
C ARG A 154 2.16 -1.98 -18.40
N GLN A 155 2.88 -2.93 -19.01
CA GLN A 155 2.74 -3.20 -20.44
C GLN A 155 1.30 -3.63 -20.75
N LEU A 156 0.70 -3.06 -21.81
CA LEU A 156 -0.73 -3.25 -22.12
C LEU A 156 -1.13 -4.73 -22.30
N ASP A 157 -0.22 -5.54 -22.85
CA ASP A 157 -0.33 -6.98 -23.07
C ASP A 157 0.39 -7.81 -21.97
N GLY A 158 0.83 -7.15 -20.91
CA GLY A 158 1.58 -7.75 -19.81
C GLY A 158 0.71 -8.52 -18.82
N ALA A 159 1.31 -9.51 -18.16
CA ALA A 159 0.63 -10.38 -17.21
C ALA A 159 0.01 -9.63 -16.02
N HIS A 160 0.65 -8.54 -15.54
CA HIS A 160 0.12 -7.76 -14.43
C HIS A 160 -1.14 -6.98 -14.81
N VAL A 161 -1.19 -6.42 -16.02
CA VAL A 161 -2.38 -5.73 -16.52
C VAL A 161 -3.52 -6.73 -16.69
N GLU A 162 -3.24 -7.91 -17.25
CA GLU A 162 -4.24 -8.98 -17.39
C GLU A 162 -4.76 -9.47 -16.02
N PHE A 163 -3.88 -9.66 -15.05
CA PHE A 163 -4.27 -10.04 -13.70
C PHE A 163 -5.19 -8.99 -13.05
N LEU A 164 -4.76 -7.72 -13.09
CA LEU A 164 -5.51 -6.62 -12.47
C LEU A 164 -6.84 -6.32 -13.18
N ARG A 165 -6.95 -6.62 -14.48
CA ARG A 165 -8.20 -6.54 -15.24
C ARG A 165 -9.29 -7.44 -14.65
N GLY A 166 -8.90 -8.58 -14.08
CA GLY A 166 -9.82 -9.59 -13.55
C GLY A 166 -10.28 -9.37 -12.10
N VAL A 167 -9.61 -8.50 -11.33
CA VAL A 167 -9.94 -8.29 -9.90
C VAL A 167 -10.76 -7.03 -9.69
N ALA A 168 -11.61 -6.99 -8.68
CA ALA A 168 -12.56 -5.90 -8.40
C ALA A 168 -12.02 -4.83 -7.41
N ASN A 169 -10.81 -4.99 -6.89
CA ASN A 169 -10.14 -4.03 -6.01
C ASN A 169 -10.01 -2.63 -6.65
N PRO A 170 -10.00 -1.52 -5.89
CA PRO A 170 -9.46 -0.26 -6.39
C PRO A 170 -8.00 -0.43 -6.84
N LEU A 171 -7.65 0.18 -7.97
CA LEU A 171 -6.36 -0.01 -8.62
C LEU A 171 -5.58 1.30 -8.73
N GLY A 172 -4.26 1.19 -8.62
CA GLY A 172 -3.32 2.26 -8.90
C GLY A 172 -2.55 2.01 -10.18
N ILE A 173 -2.23 3.09 -10.90
CA ILE A 173 -1.31 3.05 -12.04
C ILE A 173 -0.17 4.01 -11.73
N LYS A 174 1.06 3.49 -11.65
CA LYS A 174 2.25 4.34 -11.54
C LYS A 174 2.53 5.00 -12.89
N VAL A 175 2.67 6.32 -12.88
CA VAL A 175 2.89 7.15 -14.07
C VAL A 175 4.09 8.06 -13.82
N SER A 176 5.17 7.90 -14.58
CA SER A 176 6.27 8.88 -14.61
C SER A 176 6.17 9.81 -15.82
N ASP A 177 7.09 10.77 -15.87
CA ASP A 177 7.43 11.64 -17.00
C ASP A 177 7.61 10.94 -18.36
N LYS A 178 7.84 9.61 -18.39
CA LYS A 178 8.06 8.81 -19.61
C LYS A 178 6.79 8.16 -20.16
N MET A 179 5.66 8.29 -19.46
CA MET A 179 4.39 7.72 -19.90
C MET A 179 3.85 8.45 -21.13
N ASP A 180 3.49 7.71 -22.18
CA ASP A 180 2.66 8.25 -23.27
C ASP A 180 1.21 8.42 -22.77
N PRO A 181 0.63 9.63 -22.83
CA PRO A 181 -0.77 9.85 -22.46
C PRO A 181 -1.75 8.92 -23.18
N ASN A 182 -1.50 8.56 -24.45
CA ASN A 182 -2.37 7.65 -25.19
C ASN A 182 -2.30 6.22 -24.65
N GLU A 183 -1.13 5.79 -24.18
CA GLU A 183 -0.96 4.49 -23.54
C GLU A 183 -1.68 4.44 -22.18
N LEU A 184 -1.63 5.54 -21.42
CA LEU A 184 -2.38 5.66 -20.16
C LEU A 184 -3.89 5.54 -20.39
N VAL A 185 -4.43 6.20 -21.43
CA VAL A 185 -5.86 6.08 -21.79
C VAL A 185 -6.21 4.62 -22.10
N LYS A 186 -5.44 3.95 -22.95
CA LYS A 186 -5.65 2.52 -23.26
C LYS A 186 -5.59 1.63 -22.02
N LEU A 187 -4.65 1.90 -21.12
CA LEU A 187 -4.52 1.15 -19.88
C LEU A 187 -5.75 1.34 -18.96
N ILE A 188 -6.29 2.56 -18.89
CA ILE A 188 -7.52 2.85 -18.15
C ILE A 188 -8.73 2.16 -18.79
N GLU A 189 -8.82 2.14 -20.12
CA GLU A 189 -9.89 1.41 -20.83
C GLU A 189 -9.86 -0.09 -20.51
N ILE A 190 -8.68 -0.68 -20.40
CA ILE A 190 -8.51 -2.10 -20.01
C ILE A 190 -8.90 -2.33 -18.54
N LEU A 191 -8.43 -1.48 -17.62
CA LEU A 191 -8.56 -1.70 -16.17
C LEU A 191 -9.86 -1.14 -15.55
N ASN A 192 -10.55 -0.25 -16.26
CA ASN A 192 -11.80 0.38 -15.86
C ASN A 192 -12.78 0.53 -17.04
N PRO A 193 -13.20 -0.57 -17.69
CA PRO A 193 -14.00 -0.52 -18.91
C PRO A 193 -15.40 0.10 -18.70
N GLN A 194 -15.95 0.04 -17.49
CA GLN A 194 -17.23 0.68 -17.15
C GLN A 194 -17.08 2.15 -16.71
N ASN A 195 -15.87 2.70 -16.74
CA ASN A 195 -15.55 4.04 -16.28
C ASN A 195 -16.10 4.34 -14.86
N LYS A 196 -15.95 3.37 -13.95
CA LYS A 196 -16.43 3.48 -12.57
C LYS A 196 -15.57 4.49 -11.80
N PRO A 197 -16.15 5.56 -11.22
CA PRO A 197 -15.41 6.48 -10.36
C PRO A 197 -14.77 5.76 -9.16
N GLY A 198 -13.54 6.14 -8.81
CA GLY A 198 -12.78 5.53 -7.71
C GLY A 198 -12.15 4.16 -8.03
N ARG A 199 -12.34 3.61 -9.24
CA ARG A 199 -11.68 2.37 -9.66
C ARG A 199 -10.18 2.57 -9.92
N ILE A 200 -9.79 3.67 -10.56
CA ILE A 200 -8.39 3.95 -10.91
C ILE A 200 -7.90 5.18 -10.16
N THR A 201 -6.71 5.03 -9.56
CA THR A 201 -5.89 6.13 -9.06
C THR A 201 -4.64 6.26 -9.92
N VAL A 202 -4.46 7.42 -10.55
CA VAL A 202 -3.21 7.74 -11.27
C VAL A 202 -2.19 8.25 -10.25
N ILE A 203 -1.09 7.54 -10.11
CA ILE A 203 -0.03 7.83 -9.13
C ILE A 203 1.17 8.43 -9.85
N THR A 204 1.20 9.76 -9.94
CA THR A 204 2.27 10.54 -10.57
C THR A 204 3.56 10.53 -9.73
N ARG A 205 4.71 10.39 -10.38
CA ARG A 205 6.04 10.42 -9.72
C ARG A 205 7.13 10.98 -10.61
#